data_AF-A0A9P0M2Y3-F1
#
_entry.id   AF-A0A9P0M2Y3-F1
#
_cell.length_a   1.000
_cell.length_b   1.000
_cell.length_c   1.000
_cell.angle_alpha   90.00
_cell.angle_beta   90.00
_cell.angle_gamma   90.00
#
_symmetry.space_group_name_H-M   'P 1'
#
loop_
_entity.id
_entity.type
_entity.pdbx_description
1 polymer ?
#
loop_
_entity_poly.entity_id
_entity_poly.type
_entity_poly.pdbx_seq_one_letter_code
_entity_poly.pdbx_strand_id
1 'polypeptide(L)' 'METTAEQCKKKIISLLASFRGEKNKTKQGTSTGKGRDEVYCSRWFAYEAFRFLEDRDLP' A
#
# COMPACT_ATOMS: atom_id res chain seq x y z
N MET A 1 -10.74 -8.94 23.93
CA MET A 1 -9.38 -9.35 23.53
C MET A 1 -8.49 -8.11 23.64
N GLU A 2 -7.68 -8.03 24.69
CA GLU A 2 -6.64 -7.01 24.75
C GLU A 2 -5.56 -7.37 23.74
N THR A 3 -5.31 -6.48 22.78
CA THR A 3 -4.25 -6.67 21.80
C THR A 3 -2.97 -6.10 22.41
N THR A 4 -1.95 -6.92 22.63
CA THR A 4 -0.70 -6.42 23.20
C THR A 4 0.01 -5.47 22.23
N ALA A 5 0.89 -4.60 22.74
CA ALA A 5 1.66 -3.69 21.90
C ALA A 5 2.44 -4.44 20.80
N GLU A 6 2.97 -5.63 21.12
CA GLU A 6 3.69 -6.51 20.20
C GLU A 6 2.78 -7.04 19.08
N GLN A 7 1.55 -7.41 19.42
CA GLN A 7 0.56 -7.85 18.44
C GLN A 7 0.15 -6.70 17.51
N CYS A 8 -0.02 -5.49 18.04
CA CYS A 8 -0.27 -4.29 17.23
C CYS A 8 0.90 -4.00 16.28
N LYS A 9 2.15 -4.06 16.77
CA LYS A 9 3.34 -3.88 15.94
C LYS A 9 3.39 -4.90 14.80
N LYS A 10 3.16 -6.18 15.07
CA LYS A 10 3.13 -7.25 14.06
C LYS A 10 2.06 -6.99 12.99
N LYS A 11 0.86 -6.58 13.40
CA LYS A 11 -0.24 -6.23 12.47
C LYS A 11 0.13 -5.05 11.59
N ILE A 12 0.69 -3.98 12.15
CA ILE A 12 1.12 -2.80 11.39
C ILE A 12 2.21 -3.16 10.38
N ILE A 13 3.20 -3.97 10.78
CA ILE A 13 4.27 -4.43 9.88
C ILE A 13 3.70 -5.22 8.69
N SER A 14 2.73 -6.10 8.95
CA SER A 14 2.05 -6.88 7.91
C SER A 14 1.29 -5.97 6.93
N LEU A 15 0.50 -5.02 7.44
CA LEU A 15 -0.24 -4.06 6.62
C LEU A 15 0.70 -3.20 5.76
N LEU A 16 1.81 -2.73 6.33
CA LEU A 16 2.83 -1.97 5.59
C LEU A 16 3.49 -2.81 4.49
N ALA A 17 3.71 -4.10 4.72
CA ALA A 17 4.26 -5.00 3.70
C ALA A 17 3.30 -5.17 2.52
N SER A 18 2.02 -5.39 2.78
CA SER A 18 0.98 -5.44 1.75
C SER A 18 0.91 -4.14 0.97
N PHE A 19 0.90 -2.99 1.67
CA PHE A 19 0.84 -1.68 1.04
C PHE A 19 2.02 -1.41 0.09
N ARG A 20 3.25 -1.77 0.48
CA ARG A 20 4.43 -1.64 -0.40
C ARG A 20 4.29 -2.42 -1.69
N GLY A 21 3.77 -3.65 -1.62
CA GLY A 21 3.52 -4.48 -2.79
C GLY A 21 2.51 -3.84 -3.73
N GLU A 22 1.40 -3.35 -3.19
CA GLU A 22 0.35 -2.68 -3.96
C GLU A 22 0.81 -1.34 -4.56
N LYS A 23 1.61 -0.56 -3.81
CA LYS A 23 2.23 0.68 -4.30
C LYS A 23 3.13 0.42 -5.51
N ASN A 24 3.92 -0.65 -5.47
CA ASN A 24 4.79 -1.03 -6.58
C ASN A 24 3.99 -1.44 -7.83
N LYS A 25 2.91 -2.22 -7.66
CA LYS A 25 2.02 -2.59 -8.78
C LYS A 25 1.35 -1.37 -9.41
N THR A 26 0.87 -0.45 -8.58
CA THR A 26 0.26 0.81 -9.01
C THR A 26 1.26 1.68 -9.78
N LYS A 27 2.49 1.82 -9.27
CA LYS A 27 3.57 2.53 -9.97
C LYS A 27 3.94 1.89 -11.32
N GLN A 28 4.08 0.56 -11.37
CA GLN A 28 4.40 -0.16 -12.61
C GLN A 28 3.28 -0.03 -13.65
N GLY A 29 2.02 -0.09 -13.21
CA GLY A 29 0.84 0.10 -14.06
C GLY A 29 0.71 1.51 -14.65
N THR A 30 1.38 2.50 -14.05
CA THR A 30 1.33 3.92 -14.48
C THR A 30 2.52 4.32 -15.38
N SER A 31 3.40 3.38 -15.75
CA SER A 31 4.54 3.71 -16.63
C SER A 31 4.08 4.10 -18.04
N THR A 32 4.69 5.17 -18.56
CA THR A 32 4.33 5.91 -19.78
C THR A 32 4.10 5.00 -20.99
N GLY A 33 2.85 4.91 -21.45
CA GLY A 33 2.45 4.16 -22.65
C GLY A 33 1.12 3.41 -22.53
N LYS A 34 0.60 3.26 -21.30
CA LYS A 34 -0.67 2.57 -21.03
C LYS A 34 -1.83 3.56 -20.96
N GLY A 35 -2.89 3.29 -21.72
CA GLY A 35 -4.09 4.12 -21.76
C GLY A 35 -4.76 4.23 -20.38
N ARG A 36 -5.61 5.24 -20.19
CA ARG A 36 -6.29 5.53 -18.91
C ARG A 36 -7.08 4.33 -18.33
N ASP A 37 -7.47 3.38 -19.18
CA ASP A 37 -8.14 2.12 -18.82
C ASP A 37 -7.21 1.01 -18.29
N GLU A 38 -5.88 1.17 -18.40
CA GLU A 38 -4.89 0.18 -17.96
C GLU A 38 -4.22 0.53 -16.63
N VAL A 39 -4.61 1.65 -16.00
CA VAL A 39 -4.06 2.06 -14.70
C VAL A 39 -4.51 1.05 -13.64
N TYR A 40 -3.55 0.36 -13.04
CA TYR A 40 -3.81 -0.61 -12.00
C TYR A 40 -4.44 0.07 -10.77
N CYS A 41 -5.73 -0.18 -10.53
CA CYS A 41 -6.39 0.16 -9.28
C CYS A 41 -6.24 -1.01 -8.29
N SER A 42 -5.55 -0.77 -7.16
CA SER A 42 -5.42 -1.79 -6.12
C SER A 42 -6.81 -2.19 -5.59
N ARG A 43 -7.11 -3.49 -5.58
CA ARG A 43 -8.33 -4.05 -4.97
C ARG A 43 -8.16 -4.32 -3.47
N TRP A 44 -7.01 -3.97 -2.90
CA TRP A 44 -6.75 -4.22 -1.49
C TRP A 44 -7.53 -3.21 -0.63
N PHE A 45 -8.36 -3.73 0.27
CA PHE A 45 -9.34 -2.94 1.04
C PHE A 45 -8.75 -1.75 1.82
N ALA A 46 -7.47 -1.85 2.20
CA ALA A 46 -6.78 -0.83 2.98
C ALA A 46 -5.88 0.08 2.12
N TYR A 47 -5.81 -0.10 0.80
CA TYR A 47 -4.92 0.66 -0.06
C TYR A 47 -5.20 2.16 0.02
N GLU A 48 -6.46 2.55 -0.20
CA GLU A 48 -6.90 3.96 -0.12
C GLU A 48 -6.65 4.56 1.28
N ALA A 49 -6.94 3.81 2.34
CA ALA A 49 -6.68 4.25 3.71
C ALA A 49 -5.19 4.44 4.02
N PHE A 50 -4.30 3.76 3.28
CA PHE A 50 -2.85 3.82 3.43
C PHE A 50 -2.18 4.76 2.42
N ARG A 51 -2.93 5.40 1.51
CA ARG A 51 -2.36 6.30 0.49
C ARG A 51 -1.59 7.48 1.06
N PHE A 52 -1.89 7.93 2.28
CA PHE A 52 -1.10 8.96 2.97
C PHE A 52 0.38 8.56 3.20
N LEU A 53 0.71 7.27 3.07
CA LEU A 53 2.09 6.76 3.12
C LEU A 53 2.77 6.76 1.74
N GLU A 54 2.08 7.14 0.66
CA GLU A 54 2.69 7.30 -0.67
C GLU A 54 3.78 8.36 -0.65
N ASP A 55 3.53 9.48 0.06
CA ASP A 55 4.39 10.66 0.17
C ASP A 55 5.39 10.58 1.34
N ARG A 56 5.54 9.40 1.94
CA ARG A 56 6.45 9.25 3.07
C ARG A 56 7.89 9.34 2.59
N ASP A 57 8.55 10.47 2.87
CA ASP A 57 9.99 10.61 2.70
C ASP A 57 10.71 9.63 3.62
N LEU A 58 11.50 8.76 3.01
CA LEU A 58 12.42 7.87 3.72
C LEU A 58 13.77 8.58 3.78
N PRO A 59 14.32 8.86 4.98
CA PRO A 59 15.65 9.44 5.12
C PRO A 59 16.75 8.51 4.62
#